data_AF-A0A2A9ENV4-F1
#
_entry.id   AF-A0A2A9ENV4-F1
#
_cell.length_a   1.000
_cell.length_b   1.000
_cell.length_c   1.000
_cell.angle_alpha   90.00
_cell.angle_beta   90.00
_cell.angle_gamma   90.00
#
_symmetry.space_group_name_H-M   'P 1'
#
loop_
_entity.id
_entity.type
_entity.pdbx_description
1 polymer ?
#
loop_
_entity_poly.entity_id
_entity_poly.type
_entity_poly.pdbx_seq_one_letter_code
_entity_poly.pdbx_strand_id
1 'polypeptide(L)'
;MHRNADGELPRQEYAVEKDITDRSEATFVCTATLEVLRPHLRLAIIDAYTDYADELTTSAATAQAWIRQRGSQQRHRSLLHRLGLSDPAMAVHLDLSQEAEWEILRGYAPWSIGVWLYGPGGLELGSFHDSGYSVVAALTDEERDVLVDELGPVAPLVRLDELHARRKAQRVTARLHRRRRRSNQTVGLCSNFSHPAFGVIALSQVSDPLPLEERDLPRWFNELPESRQDEMFRSWWEDVVTWLSTAGATRMRVQVAPFDRALLDSAGFQRADPHTYEARWTPELGRALLEANPESIEIWAEDKLLLSQYATWDGVTTEQPIEPLRRP
;
A
#
# COMPACT_ATOMS: atom_id res chain seq x y z
N MET A 1 -7.47 23.27 -25.68
CA MET A 1 -7.46 22.81 -24.28
C MET A 1 -8.85 22.31 -23.94
N HIS A 2 -9.01 20.99 -23.79
CA HIS A 2 -10.25 20.41 -23.25
C HIS A 2 -10.23 20.63 -21.73
N ARG A 3 -11.18 21.39 -21.22
CA ARG A 3 -11.43 21.50 -19.78
C ARG A 3 -12.32 20.34 -19.33
N ASN A 4 -12.16 19.86 -18.10
CA ASN A 4 -13.06 18.87 -17.51
C ASN A 4 -14.45 19.48 -17.28
N ALA A 5 -15.41 18.69 -16.79
CA ALA A 5 -16.79 19.14 -16.55
C ALA A 5 -16.89 20.38 -15.63
N ASP A 6 -15.85 20.62 -14.82
CA ASP A 6 -15.75 21.71 -13.86
C ASP A 6 -14.96 22.92 -14.41
N GLY A 7 -14.54 22.88 -15.67
CA GLY A 7 -13.79 23.97 -16.29
C GLY A 7 -12.29 23.99 -15.95
N GLU A 8 -11.77 22.98 -15.26
CA GLU A 8 -10.35 22.85 -14.92
C GLU A 8 -9.58 22.11 -16.03
N LEU A 9 -8.28 22.40 -16.12
CA LEU A 9 -7.39 21.66 -17.02
C LEU A 9 -7.17 20.24 -16.48
N PRO A 10 -7.00 19.23 -17.36
CA PRO A 10 -6.73 17.87 -16.92
C PRO A 10 -5.41 17.83 -16.15
N ARG A 11 -5.42 17.19 -14.97
CA ARG A 11 -4.23 16.93 -14.15
C ARG A 11 -3.75 15.49 -14.36
N GLN A 12 -2.44 15.28 -14.30
CA GLN A 12 -1.80 13.97 -14.33
C GLN A 12 -0.92 13.80 -13.09
N GLU A 13 -0.82 12.57 -12.59
CA GLU A 13 0.02 12.28 -11.43
C GLU A 13 1.49 12.13 -11.84
N TYR A 14 2.35 12.88 -11.17
CA TYR A 14 3.79 12.84 -11.29
C TYR A 14 4.42 12.49 -9.95
N ALA A 15 5.53 11.77 -10.00
CA ALA A 15 6.35 11.44 -8.86
C ALA A 15 7.77 11.97 -9.07
N VAL A 16 8.40 12.37 -7.97
CA VAL A 16 9.82 12.70 -7.95
C VAL A 16 10.61 11.38 -7.92
N GLU A 17 11.29 11.04 -9.02
CA GLU A 17 12.04 9.80 -9.15
C GLU A 17 13.47 9.97 -8.62
N LYS A 18 13.59 10.08 -7.29
CA LYS A 18 14.88 10.07 -6.60
C LYS A 18 14.74 9.36 -5.26
N ASP A 19 15.78 8.63 -4.88
CA ASP A 19 15.94 8.15 -3.50
C ASP A 19 16.50 9.31 -2.66
N ILE A 20 15.62 10.10 -2.07
CA ILE A 20 15.98 11.35 -1.38
C ILE A 20 16.49 11.02 0.03
N THR A 21 17.78 10.76 0.16
CA THR A 21 18.41 10.46 1.44
C THR A 21 18.90 11.69 2.21
N ASP A 22 19.03 12.84 1.53
CA ASP A 22 19.46 14.09 2.13
C ASP A 22 18.27 14.96 2.57
N ARG A 23 18.35 15.53 3.78
CA ARG A 23 17.25 16.34 4.37
C ARG A 23 17.09 17.71 3.75
N SER A 24 18.16 18.31 3.26
CA SER A 24 18.08 19.58 2.54
C SER A 24 17.40 19.39 1.18
N GLU A 25 17.67 18.27 0.51
CA GLU A 25 17.00 17.91 -0.74
C GLU A 25 15.51 17.63 -0.53
N ALA A 26 15.12 16.86 0.49
CA ALA A 26 13.71 16.62 0.77
C ALA A 26 12.97 17.91 1.12
N THR A 27 13.61 18.78 1.90
CA THR A 27 13.07 20.12 2.20
C THR A 27 12.85 20.91 0.92
N PHE A 28 13.84 20.92 0.03
CA PHE A 28 13.76 21.61 -1.25
C PHE A 28 12.63 21.06 -2.13
N VAL A 29 12.60 19.74 -2.37
CA VAL A 29 11.61 19.07 -3.22
C VAL A 29 10.18 19.29 -2.71
N CYS A 30 9.96 19.08 -1.40
CA CYS A 30 8.64 19.28 -0.80
C CYS A 30 8.22 20.76 -0.88
N THR A 31 9.14 21.70 -0.62
CA THR A 31 8.85 23.14 -0.71
C THR A 31 8.52 23.55 -2.14
N ALA A 32 9.33 23.15 -3.13
CA ALA A 32 9.06 23.45 -4.54
C ALA A 32 7.69 22.92 -4.98
N THR A 33 7.36 21.68 -4.59
CA THR A 33 6.06 21.07 -4.89
C THR A 33 4.91 21.83 -4.23
N LEU A 34 5.07 22.23 -2.96
CA LEU A 34 4.07 23.04 -2.25
C LEU A 34 3.85 24.39 -2.95
N GLU A 35 4.91 25.11 -3.30
CA GLU A 35 4.78 26.43 -3.92
C GLU A 35 4.08 26.37 -5.28
N VAL A 36 4.34 25.34 -6.09
CA VAL A 36 3.62 25.11 -7.36
C VAL A 36 2.14 24.85 -7.12
N LEU A 37 1.80 24.02 -6.12
CA LEU A 37 0.41 23.66 -5.82
C LEU A 37 -0.35 24.76 -5.05
N ARG A 38 0.35 25.67 -4.36
CA ARG A 38 -0.21 26.68 -3.44
C ARG A 38 -1.48 27.36 -3.95
N PRO A 39 -1.59 27.85 -5.20
CA PRO A 39 -2.79 28.53 -5.67
C PRO A 39 -4.07 27.66 -5.60
N HIS A 40 -3.90 26.34 -5.67
CA HIS A 40 -4.97 25.36 -5.77
C HIS A 40 -5.27 24.67 -4.43
N LEU A 41 -4.37 24.74 -3.45
CA LEU A 41 -4.57 24.08 -2.16
C LEU A 41 -5.58 24.81 -1.28
N ARG A 42 -6.38 24.03 -0.54
CA ARG A 42 -7.38 24.51 0.43
C ARG A 42 -7.25 23.85 1.78
N LEU A 43 -6.87 22.58 1.78
CA LEU A 43 -6.73 21.77 2.97
C LEU A 43 -5.44 20.95 2.87
N ALA A 44 -4.73 20.81 3.99
CA ALA A 44 -3.76 19.74 4.16
C ALA A 44 -4.14 18.86 5.35
N ILE A 45 -3.79 17.59 5.26
CA ILE A 45 -3.80 16.64 6.37
C ILE A 45 -2.35 16.26 6.62
N ILE A 46 -1.86 16.44 7.84
CA ILE A 46 -0.45 16.23 8.19
C ILE A 46 -0.29 15.43 9.48
N ASP A 47 0.62 14.48 9.49
CA ASP A 47 0.99 13.73 10.69
C ASP A 47 1.97 14.53 11.52
N ALA A 48 1.74 14.61 12.84
CA ALA A 48 2.60 15.35 13.78
C ALA A 48 3.87 14.59 14.21
N TYR A 49 4.25 13.56 13.45
CA TYR A 49 5.35 12.65 13.70
C TYR A 49 6.40 12.71 12.61
N THR A 50 7.62 12.35 12.97
CA THR A 50 8.78 12.33 12.11
C THR A 50 9.69 11.20 12.57
N ASP A 51 10.37 10.53 11.64
CA ASP A 51 11.43 9.58 11.95
C ASP A 51 12.77 10.29 12.26
N TYR A 52 12.83 11.61 12.08
CA TYR A 52 14.03 12.45 12.18
C TYR A 52 13.98 13.39 13.39
N ALA A 53 13.45 12.92 14.52
CA ALA A 53 13.21 13.76 15.70
C ALA A 53 14.48 14.47 16.21
N ASP A 54 15.63 13.79 16.12
CA ASP A 54 16.92 14.31 16.56
C ASP A 54 17.59 15.27 15.55
N GLU A 55 17.04 15.37 14.34
CA GLU A 55 17.57 16.21 13.25
C GLU A 55 16.70 17.45 12.97
N LEU A 56 15.59 17.61 13.69
CA LEU A 56 14.67 18.73 13.50
C LEU A 56 15.39 20.07 13.70
N THR A 57 15.26 20.94 12.71
CA THR A 57 15.60 22.36 12.90
C THR A 57 14.69 22.99 13.96
N THR A 58 15.12 24.08 14.58
CA THR A 58 14.28 24.82 15.56
C THR A 58 12.94 25.22 14.97
N SER A 59 12.90 25.60 13.69
CA SER A 59 11.67 25.96 12.98
C SER A 59 10.75 24.75 12.83
N ALA A 60 11.28 23.61 12.38
CA ALA A 60 10.50 22.38 12.20
C ALA A 60 9.99 21.84 13.54
N ALA A 61 10.79 21.87 14.61
CA ALA A 61 10.37 21.49 15.96
C ALA A 61 9.26 22.39 16.50
N THR A 62 9.32 23.70 16.23
CA THR A 62 8.27 24.65 16.61
C THR A 62 6.97 24.36 15.87
N ALA A 63 7.04 24.11 14.55
CA ALA A 63 5.89 23.75 13.75
C ALA A 63 5.29 22.41 14.18
N GLN A 64 6.12 21.40 14.49
CA GLN A 64 5.68 20.13 15.05
C GLN A 64 4.91 20.32 16.36
N ALA A 65 5.45 21.10 17.30
CA ALA A 65 4.81 21.36 18.57
C ALA A 65 3.44 22.03 18.38
N TRP A 66 3.35 22.99 17.46
CA TRP A 66 2.10 23.64 17.09
C TRP A 66 1.09 22.64 16.50
N ILE A 67 1.52 21.77 15.57
CA ILE A 67 0.64 20.74 14.97
C ILE A 67 0.12 19.78 16.03
N ARG A 68 0.98 19.32 16.95
CA ARG A 68 0.56 18.45 18.08
C ARG A 68 -0.46 19.12 18.98
N GLN A 69 -0.26 20.41 19.27
CA GLN A 69 -1.21 21.21 20.05
C GLN A 69 -2.53 21.40 19.31
N ARG A 70 -2.51 21.70 18.00
CA ARG A 70 -3.72 21.80 17.19
C ARG A 70 -4.47 20.47 17.14
N GLY A 71 -3.76 19.36 16.93
CA GLY A 71 -4.32 18.02 16.99
C GLY A 71 -4.97 17.74 18.35
N SER A 72 -4.41 18.24 19.47
CA SER A 72 -5.04 18.15 20.80
C SER A 72 -6.32 18.95 20.95
N GLN A 73 -6.46 20.05 20.22
CA GLN A 73 -7.68 20.84 20.23
C GLN A 73 -8.75 20.26 19.30
N GLN A 74 -8.34 19.73 18.13
CA GLN A 74 -9.23 19.03 17.19
C GLN A 74 -9.79 17.73 17.81
N ARG A 75 -9.01 17.06 18.68
CA ARG A 75 -9.37 15.85 19.44
C ARG A 75 -10.71 15.94 20.18
N HIS A 76 -11.07 17.11 20.73
CA HIS A 76 -12.33 17.25 21.48
C HIS A 76 -13.61 17.03 20.65
N ARG A 77 -13.49 16.87 19.32
CA ARG A 77 -14.61 16.63 18.41
C ARG A 77 -14.61 15.24 17.76
N SER A 78 -13.54 14.45 17.89
CA SER A 78 -13.42 13.15 17.19
C SER A 78 -14.17 12.01 17.88
N LEU A 79 -14.56 10.98 17.10
CA LEU A 79 -15.22 9.77 17.61
C LEU A 79 -14.28 8.99 18.56
N LEU A 80 -12.98 8.96 18.28
CA LEU A 80 -11.97 8.25 19.08
C LEU A 80 -11.88 8.80 20.51
N HIS A 81 -11.95 10.13 20.68
CA HIS A 81 -12.02 10.76 22.00
C HIS A 81 -13.29 10.34 22.77
N ARG A 82 -14.45 10.22 22.09
CA ARG A 82 -15.70 9.74 22.70
C ARG A 82 -15.63 8.26 23.13
N LEU A 83 -14.72 7.49 22.53
CA LEU A 83 -14.45 6.10 22.87
C LEU A 83 -13.32 5.94 23.89
N GLY A 84 -12.73 7.03 24.41
CA GLY A 84 -11.63 6.99 25.37
C GLY A 84 -10.30 6.48 24.79
N LEU A 85 -10.18 6.44 23.46
CA LEU A 85 -8.97 6.00 22.78
C LEU A 85 -8.04 7.19 22.54
N SER A 86 -6.74 6.98 22.76
CA SER A 86 -5.71 7.99 22.49
C SER A 86 -5.54 8.14 20.99
N ASP A 87 -6.00 9.28 20.44
CA ASP A 87 -5.64 9.70 19.09
C ASP A 87 -4.17 10.15 19.08
N PRO A 88 -3.30 9.51 18.30
CA PRO A 88 -1.88 9.81 18.29
C PRO A 88 -1.57 11.22 17.74
N ALA A 89 -2.53 12.03 17.28
CA ALA A 89 -2.25 13.23 16.48
C ALA A 89 -1.65 12.87 15.11
N MET A 90 -2.16 11.78 14.55
CA MET A 90 -2.11 11.52 13.13
C MET A 90 -3.24 12.28 12.43
N ALA A 91 -3.02 12.69 11.19
CA ALA A 91 -3.98 13.36 10.34
C ALA A 91 -4.55 14.68 10.90
N VAL A 92 -3.69 15.63 11.28
CA VAL A 92 -4.11 16.99 11.70
C VAL A 92 -4.50 17.83 10.49
N HIS A 93 -5.69 18.44 10.55
CA HIS A 93 -6.22 19.25 9.44
C HIS A 93 -5.72 20.70 9.50
N LEU A 94 -5.16 21.19 8.40
CA LEU A 94 -4.72 22.56 8.21
C LEU A 94 -5.55 23.28 7.14
N ASP A 95 -6.11 24.43 7.50
CA ASP A 95 -6.84 25.33 6.59
C ASP A 95 -5.84 26.26 5.87
N LEU A 96 -5.56 25.95 4.61
CA LEU A 96 -4.53 26.63 3.83
C LEU A 96 -4.98 27.97 3.25
N SER A 97 -6.21 28.40 3.53
CA SER A 97 -6.60 29.79 3.33
C SER A 97 -5.98 30.73 4.38
N GLN A 98 -5.49 30.17 5.49
CA GLN A 98 -4.83 30.90 6.55
C GLN A 98 -3.32 30.87 6.37
N GLU A 99 -2.72 32.04 6.12
CA GLU A 99 -1.27 32.16 5.87
C GLU A 99 -0.41 31.56 7.00
N ALA A 100 -0.86 31.67 8.26
CA ALA A 100 -0.15 31.08 9.39
C ALA A 100 -0.09 29.53 9.29
N GLU A 101 -1.17 28.89 8.84
CA GLU A 101 -1.20 27.42 8.69
C GLU A 101 -0.44 26.96 7.45
N TRP A 102 -0.41 27.79 6.40
CA TRP A 102 0.46 27.60 5.24
C TRP A 102 1.94 27.57 5.66
N GLU A 103 2.40 28.54 6.46
CA GLU A 103 3.79 28.58 6.93
C GLU A 103 4.14 27.39 7.84
N ILE A 104 3.19 26.92 8.66
CA ILE A 104 3.35 25.68 9.42
C ILE A 104 3.52 24.47 8.50
N LEU A 105 2.64 24.32 7.49
CA LEU A 105 2.74 23.24 6.52
C LEU A 105 4.09 23.28 5.81
N ARG A 106 4.45 24.43 5.23
CA ARG A 106 5.70 24.65 4.51
C ARG A 106 6.92 24.30 5.36
N GLY A 107 6.93 24.69 6.64
CA GLY A 107 8.05 24.44 7.54
C GLY A 107 8.19 23.00 8.02
N TYR A 108 7.10 22.22 8.04
CA TYR A 108 7.08 20.88 8.65
C TYR A 108 6.80 19.72 7.69
N ALA A 109 6.17 19.97 6.54
CA ALA A 109 5.83 18.93 5.56
C ALA A 109 7.01 18.00 5.18
N PRO A 110 8.26 18.50 4.98
CA PRO A 110 9.41 17.63 4.67
C PRO A 110 9.80 16.67 5.80
N TRP A 111 9.32 16.92 7.01
CA TRP A 111 9.63 16.16 8.22
C TRP A 111 8.52 15.20 8.61
N SER A 112 7.31 15.40 8.08
CA SER A 112 6.17 14.56 8.44
C SER A 112 6.26 13.18 7.78
N ILE A 113 5.91 12.13 8.52
CA ILE A 113 5.76 10.78 7.96
C ILE A 113 4.62 10.69 6.93
N GLY A 114 3.66 11.63 6.95
CA GLY A 114 2.52 11.65 6.06
C GLY A 114 1.93 13.05 5.87
N VAL A 115 1.84 13.48 4.63
CA VAL A 115 1.17 14.72 4.20
C VAL A 115 0.26 14.42 3.03
N TRP A 116 -0.99 14.87 3.09
CA TRP A 116 -1.94 14.82 1.99
C TRP A 116 -2.48 16.23 1.71
N LEU A 117 -2.49 16.61 0.44
CA LEU A 117 -2.78 17.97 -0.01
C LEU A 117 -4.04 17.96 -0.87
N TYR A 118 -5.01 18.80 -0.53
CA TYR A 118 -6.32 18.81 -1.16
C TYR A 118 -6.68 20.18 -1.71
N GLY A 119 -7.23 20.19 -2.92
CA GLY A 119 -7.82 21.35 -3.57
C GLY A 119 -9.32 21.50 -3.31
N PRO A 120 -10.02 22.31 -4.13
CA PRO A 120 -11.47 22.43 -4.08
C PRO A 120 -12.17 21.09 -4.27
N GLY A 121 -13.31 20.90 -3.61
CA GLY A 121 -14.09 19.65 -3.73
C GLY A 121 -13.45 18.41 -3.08
N GLY A 122 -12.33 18.58 -2.36
CA GLY A 122 -11.62 17.46 -1.74
C GLY A 122 -10.79 16.63 -2.71
N LEU A 123 -10.50 17.16 -3.90
CA LEU A 123 -9.59 16.54 -4.85
C LEU A 123 -8.17 16.51 -4.27
N GLU A 124 -7.58 15.33 -4.18
CA GLU A 124 -6.17 15.18 -3.78
C GLU A 124 -5.27 15.68 -4.90
N LEU A 125 -4.39 16.64 -4.55
CA LEU A 125 -3.46 17.29 -5.48
C LEU A 125 -2.00 16.88 -5.23
N GLY A 126 -1.71 16.22 -4.11
CA GLY A 126 -0.38 15.67 -3.86
C GLY A 126 -0.25 15.05 -2.48
N SER A 127 0.81 14.26 -2.32
CA SER A 127 1.14 13.62 -1.06
C SER A 127 2.65 13.50 -0.86
N PHE A 128 3.07 13.62 0.40
CA PHE A 128 4.45 13.37 0.83
C PHE A 128 4.43 12.26 1.87
N HIS A 129 5.25 11.23 1.66
CA HIS A 129 5.37 10.11 2.58
C HIS A 129 6.81 9.95 3.07
N ASP A 130 6.94 9.32 4.23
CA ASP A 130 8.21 8.91 4.82
C ASP A 130 9.17 10.10 4.97
N SER A 131 8.68 11.24 5.48
CA SER A 131 9.49 12.46 5.60
C SER A 131 10.02 12.97 4.25
N GLY A 132 9.16 12.98 3.22
CA GLY A 132 9.49 13.53 1.91
C GLY A 132 10.38 12.65 1.04
N TYR A 133 10.53 11.37 1.37
CA TYR A 133 11.22 10.38 0.52
C TYR A 133 10.40 10.00 -0.70
N SER A 134 9.07 10.06 -0.59
CA SER A 134 8.16 9.85 -1.70
C SER A 134 7.26 11.07 -1.85
N VAL A 135 7.39 11.77 -2.97
CA VAL A 135 6.62 12.98 -3.31
C VAL A 135 5.85 12.72 -4.59
N VAL A 136 4.52 12.86 -4.51
CA VAL A 136 3.59 12.71 -5.64
C VAL A 136 2.75 13.98 -5.75
N ALA A 137 2.48 14.44 -6.97
CA ALA A 137 1.60 15.57 -7.22
C ALA A 137 0.77 15.37 -8.49
N ALA A 138 -0.50 15.78 -8.45
CA ALA A 138 -1.38 15.85 -9.60
C ALA A 138 -1.27 17.25 -10.24
N LEU A 139 -0.62 17.32 -11.40
CA LEU A 139 -0.22 18.58 -12.05
C LEU A 139 -0.85 18.72 -13.43
N THR A 140 -1.17 19.96 -13.79
CA THR A 140 -1.37 20.39 -15.18
C THR A 140 -0.02 20.42 -15.92
N ASP A 141 -0.06 20.56 -17.26
CA ASP A 141 1.16 20.68 -18.07
C ASP A 141 1.99 21.90 -17.66
N GLU A 142 1.34 23.03 -17.38
CA GLU A 142 2.01 24.26 -16.96
C GLU A 142 2.65 24.13 -15.56
N GLU A 143 1.91 23.57 -14.58
CA GLU A 143 2.45 23.33 -13.24
C GLU A 143 3.63 22.34 -13.27
N ARG A 144 3.54 21.29 -14.12
CA ARG A 144 4.64 20.36 -14.35
C ARG A 144 5.87 21.08 -14.87
N ASP A 145 5.73 21.93 -15.89
CA ASP A 145 6.87 22.62 -16.49
C ASP A 145 7.55 23.56 -15.49
N VAL A 146 6.78 24.25 -14.66
CA VAL A 146 7.32 25.05 -13.55
C VAL A 146 8.05 24.17 -12.55
N LEU A 147 7.46 23.05 -12.12
CA LEU A 147 8.10 22.17 -11.14
C LEU A 147 9.37 21.51 -11.70
N VAL A 148 9.40 21.17 -12.99
CA VAL A 148 10.59 20.64 -13.67
C VAL A 148 11.72 21.68 -13.69
N ASP A 149 11.40 22.94 -13.99
CA ASP A 149 12.39 24.03 -14.00
C ASP A 149 12.95 24.28 -12.58
N GLU A 150 12.06 24.34 -11.58
CA GLU A 150 12.42 24.52 -10.18
C GLU A 150 13.28 23.35 -9.64
N LEU A 151 12.86 22.10 -9.88
CA LEU A 151 13.63 20.93 -9.43
C LEU A 151 14.98 20.80 -10.17
N GLY A 152 15.04 21.29 -11.40
CA GLY A 152 16.25 21.29 -12.23
C GLY A 152 16.95 19.91 -12.24
N PRO A 153 18.27 19.86 -11.99
CA PRO A 153 19.00 18.59 -11.95
C PRO A 153 18.88 17.84 -10.62
N VAL A 154 18.20 18.41 -9.61
CA VAL A 154 18.18 17.83 -8.26
C VAL A 154 17.41 16.52 -8.25
N ALA A 155 16.21 16.50 -8.82
CA ALA A 155 15.37 15.30 -8.85
C ALA A 155 14.46 15.29 -10.09
N PRO A 156 14.48 14.23 -10.90
CA PRO A 156 13.65 14.15 -12.08
C PRO A 156 12.18 13.95 -11.70
N LEU A 157 11.29 14.66 -12.40
CA LEU A 157 9.85 14.49 -12.28
C LEU A 157 9.37 13.56 -13.39
N VAL A 158 8.71 12.46 -13.04
CA VAL A 158 8.23 11.46 -14.01
C VAL A 158 6.78 11.12 -13.74
N ARG A 159 6.02 10.79 -14.79
CA ARG A 159 4.65 10.33 -14.62
C ARG A 159 4.59 9.09 -13.74
N LEU A 160 3.61 9.04 -12.84
CA LEU A 160 3.50 7.98 -11.84
C LEU A 160 3.23 6.61 -12.48
N ASP A 161 2.40 6.56 -13.54
CA ASP A 161 2.13 5.34 -14.30
C ASP A 161 3.37 4.77 -15.00
N GLU A 162 4.19 5.64 -15.61
CA GLU A 162 5.48 5.27 -16.20
C GLU A 162 6.48 4.78 -15.15
N LEU A 163 6.54 5.43 -13.99
CA LEU A 163 7.39 5.00 -12.88
C LEU A 163 6.96 3.61 -12.37
N HIS A 164 5.66 3.38 -12.19
CA HIS A 164 5.12 2.08 -11.80
C HIS A 164 5.43 0.99 -12.82
N ALA A 165 5.25 1.26 -14.12
CA ALA A 165 5.60 0.33 -15.18
C ALA A 165 7.10 -0.03 -15.16
N ARG A 166 7.99 0.96 -14.99
CA ARG A 166 9.44 0.73 -14.89
C ARG A 166 9.82 -0.06 -13.64
N ARG A 167 9.30 0.30 -12.46
CA ARG A 167 9.55 -0.43 -11.21
C ARG A 167 9.07 -1.88 -11.31
N LYS A 168 7.91 -2.13 -11.93
CA LYS A 168 7.42 -3.48 -12.21
C LYS A 168 8.42 -4.26 -13.08
N ALA A 169 8.90 -3.68 -14.18
CA ALA A 169 9.89 -4.32 -15.04
C ALA A 169 11.25 -4.56 -14.34
N GLN A 170 11.70 -3.63 -13.50
CA GLN A 170 12.93 -3.77 -12.72
C GLN A 170 12.83 -4.87 -11.68
N ARG A 171 11.70 -4.99 -10.96
CA ARG A 171 11.46 -6.08 -9.99
C ARG A 171 11.56 -7.43 -10.68
N VAL A 172 10.93 -7.58 -11.85
CA VAL A 172 11.05 -8.79 -12.70
C VAL A 172 12.51 -9.05 -13.06
N THR A 173 13.24 -8.05 -13.53
CA THR A 173 14.66 -8.19 -13.94
C THR A 173 15.59 -8.52 -12.76
N ALA A 174 15.43 -7.86 -11.62
CA ALA A 174 16.21 -8.13 -10.40
C ALA A 174 15.92 -9.54 -9.86
N ARG A 175 14.68 -10.01 -9.98
CA ARG A 175 14.31 -11.41 -9.69
C ARG A 175 15.07 -12.37 -10.62
N LEU A 176 15.14 -12.07 -11.92
CA LEU A 176 15.91 -12.86 -12.91
C LEU A 176 17.44 -12.85 -12.67
N HIS A 177 18.03 -11.75 -12.18
CA HIS A 177 19.46 -11.70 -11.85
C HIS A 177 19.78 -12.45 -10.54
N ARG A 178 18.93 -12.34 -9.52
CA ARG A 178 19.04 -13.16 -8.29
C ARG A 178 18.96 -14.65 -8.60
N ARG A 179 18.07 -15.04 -9.53
CA ARG A 179 17.95 -16.38 -10.12
C ARG A 179 19.27 -16.92 -10.71
N ARG A 180 20.04 -16.09 -11.44
CA ARG A 180 21.32 -16.51 -12.05
C ARG A 180 22.48 -16.62 -11.05
N ARG A 181 22.55 -15.76 -10.04
CA ARG A 181 23.64 -15.82 -9.03
C ARG A 181 23.51 -17.03 -8.10
N ARG A 182 22.30 -17.53 -7.88
CA ARG A 182 22.02 -18.63 -6.94
C ARG A 182 22.09 -20.03 -7.55
N SER A 183 22.04 -20.18 -8.89
CA SER A 183 22.24 -21.49 -9.53
C SER A 183 23.67 -22.06 -9.40
N ASN A 184 24.60 -21.31 -8.79
CA ASN A 184 25.99 -21.72 -8.58
C ASN A 184 26.30 -22.19 -7.14
N GLN A 185 25.31 -22.36 -6.26
CA GLN A 185 25.52 -22.83 -4.89
C GLN A 185 24.50 -23.92 -4.52
N THR A 186 24.98 -25.15 -4.36
CA THR A 186 24.16 -26.35 -4.04
C THR A 186 24.12 -26.66 -2.53
N VAL A 187 23.13 -27.49 -2.15
CA VAL A 187 23.02 -28.44 -1.01
C VAL A 187 22.05 -28.05 0.13
N GLY A 188 21.10 -28.96 0.41
CA GLY A 188 20.58 -29.25 1.77
C GLY A 188 19.05 -29.31 1.92
N LEU A 189 18.50 -30.50 2.23
CA LEU A 189 17.08 -30.86 2.44
C LEU A 189 16.48 -30.40 3.80
N CYS A 190 15.14 -30.16 3.85
CA CYS A 190 14.12 -30.71 4.80
C CYS A 190 12.97 -29.75 5.24
N SER A 191 11.71 -30.24 5.03
CA SER A 191 10.42 -30.17 5.79
C SER A 191 9.59 -28.88 6.10
N ASN A 192 8.34 -28.90 5.55
CA ASN A 192 6.94 -28.51 5.96
C ASN A 192 6.57 -27.15 6.62
N PHE A 193 5.71 -26.33 5.95
CA PHE A 193 4.99 -25.13 6.45
C PHE A 193 3.66 -24.90 5.69
N SER A 194 3.15 -23.70 5.32
CA SER A 194 1.99 -23.60 4.38
C SER A 194 2.02 -22.52 3.30
N HIS A 195 2.54 -22.96 2.15
CA HIS A 195 2.71 -22.36 0.82
C HIS A 195 2.79 -23.59 -0.13
N PRO A 196 2.72 -23.52 -1.48
CA PRO A 196 3.00 -24.68 -2.37
C PRO A 196 4.35 -25.39 -2.09
N ALA A 197 5.22 -24.75 -1.32
CA ALA A 197 6.45 -25.30 -0.80
C ALA A 197 6.30 -26.23 0.43
N PHE A 198 5.09 -26.40 0.98
CA PHE A 198 5.02 -26.45 2.42
C PHE A 198 3.80 -27.18 3.06
N GLY A 199 2.53 -27.06 2.60
CA GLY A 199 1.37 -27.73 3.24
C GLY A 199 0.23 -26.79 3.70
N VAL A 200 -0.67 -27.20 4.62
CA VAL A 200 -1.69 -26.32 5.29
C VAL A 200 -1.54 -26.36 6.82
N ILE A 201 -1.58 -25.20 7.51
CA ILE A 201 -1.46 -25.06 8.96
C ILE A 201 -2.83 -24.79 9.57
N ALA A 202 -3.18 -25.60 10.58
CA ALA A 202 -4.38 -25.40 11.37
C ALA A 202 -4.21 -24.22 12.36
N LEU A 203 -5.17 -23.28 12.41
CA LEU A 203 -5.24 -22.12 13.31
C LEU A 203 -5.09 -22.52 14.78
N SER A 204 -5.51 -23.73 15.14
CA SER A 204 -5.36 -24.28 16.50
C SER A 204 -3.90 -24.51 16.93
N GLN A 205 -2.94 -24.49 16.01
CA GLN A 205 -1.52 -24.71 16.28
C GLN A 205 -0.70 -23.42 16.34
N VAL A 206 -1.34 -22.27 16.17
CA VAL A 206 -0.66 -21.00 15.94
C VAL A 206 -1.17 -19.98 16.97
N SER A 207 -0.35 -19.68 17.97
CA SER A 207 -0.66 -18.64 18.97
C SER A 207 -0.48 -17.21 18.42
N ASP A 208 0.25 -17.05 17.30
CA ASP A 208 0.51 -15.78 16.63
C ASP A 208 0.40 -15.96 15.10
N PRO A 209 -0.39 -15.14 14.36
CA PRO A 209 -0.52 -15.27 12.91
C PRO A 209 0.87 -15.27 12.26
N LEU A 210 1.19 -16.32 11.49
CA LEU A 210 2.48 -16.45 10.82
C LEU A 210 2.51 -15.54 9.58
N PRO A 211 3.34 -14.49 9.53
CA PRO A 211 3.85 -14.02 8.25
C PRO A 211 5.00 -14.95 7.84
N LEU A 212 4.81 -15.79 6.81
CA LEU A 212 5.97 -16.39 6.14
C LEU A 212 6.35 -15.41 5.03
N GLU A 213 7.35 -14.56 5.28
CA GLU A 213 7.90 -13.79 4.17
C GLU A 213 8.51 -14.77 3.13
N GLU A 214 8.60 -14.39 1.84
CA GLU A 214 9.19 -15.24 0.79
C GLU A 214 10.59 -15.80 1.15
N ARG A 215 11.33 -15.09 2.03
CA ARG A 215 12.62 -15.51 2.59
C ARG A 215 12.54 -16.75 3.50
N ASP A 216 11.37 -17.03 4.06
CA ASP A 216 11.09 -18.13 4.98
C ASP A 216 10.61 -19.40 4.24
N LEU A 217 10.44 -19.32 2.91
CA LEU A 217 10.17 -20.48 2.06
C LEU A 217 11.37 -21.45 2.00
N PRO A 218 11.14 -22.78 1.87
CA PRO A 218 12.22 -23.72 1.89
C PRO A 218 13.03 -23.55 0.61
N ARG A 219 14.35 -23.64 0.78
CA ARG A 219 15.32 -23.36 -0.27
C ARG A 219 15.01 -24.04 -1.60
N TRP A 220 14.56 -25.31 -1.58
CA TRP A 220 14.24 -26.07 -2.79
C TRP A 220 13.12 -25.45 -3.62
N PHE A 221 12.10 -24.86 -2.98
CA PHE A 221 10.97 -24.25 -3.68
C PHE A 221 11.42 -22.94 -4.34
N ASN A 222 12.16 -22.13 -3.59
CA ASN A 222 12.80 -20.90 -4.06
C ASN A 222 13.84 -21.14 -5.19
N GLU A 223 14.29 -22.39 -5.37
CA GLU A 223 15.20 -22.81 -6.44
C GLU A 223 14.49 -23.27 -7.73
N LEU A 224 13.16 -23.50 -7.69
CA LEU A 224 12.39 -23.87 -8.88
C LEU A 224 12.28 -22.72 -9.89
N PRO A 225 12.16 -23.00 -11.21
CA PRO A 225 11.77 -21.98 -12.19
C PRO A 225 10.43 -21.34 -11.80
N GLU A 226 10.27 -20.03 -12.01
CA GLU A 226 9.03 -19.29 -11.69
C GLU A 226 7.81 -19.93 -12.35
N SER A 227 7.90 -20.35 -13.61
CA SER A 227 6.80 -21.06 -14.27
C SER A 227 6.39 -22.34 -13.53
N ARG A 228 7.33 -23.03 -12.87
CA ARG A 228 7.05 -24.19 -12.03
C ARG A 228 6.48 -23.79 -10.67
N GLN A 229 6.96 -22.69 -10.07
CA GLN A 229 6.37 -22.16 -8.85
C GLN A 229 4.92 -21.72 -9.08
N ASP A 230 4.63 -21.01 -10.17
CA ASP A 230 3.29 -20.58 -10.57
C ASP A 230 2.39 -21.77 -10.90
N GLU A 231 2.90 -22.78 -11.60
CA GLU A 231 2.18 -24.04 -11.84
C GLU A 231 1.86 -24.74 -10.52
N MET A 232 2.83 -24.83 -9.59
CA MET A 232 2.63 -25.45 -8.28
C MET A 232 1.68 -24.63 -7.41
N PHE A 233 1.77 -23.31 -7.42
CA PHE A 233 0.90 -22.41 -6.70
C PHE A 233 -0.53 -22.47 -7.23
N ARG A 234 -0.71 -22.38 -8.55
CA ARG A 234 -2.02 -22.56 -9.20
C ARG A 234 -2.61 -23.93 -8.88
N SER A 235 -1.80 -24.98 -8.97
CA SER A 235 -2.24 -26.34 -8.66
C SER A 235 -2.61 -26.51 -7.19
N TRP A 236 -1.86 -25.90 -6.27
CA TRP A 236 -2.17 -25.87 -4.84
C TRP A 236 -3.46 -25.08 -4.57
N TRP A 237 -3.64 -23.92 -5.19
CA TRP A 237 -4.84 -23.12 -5.01
C TRP A 237 -6.09 -23.82 -5.56
N GLU A 238 -5.98 -24.54 -6.68
CA GLU A 238 -7.09 -25.40 -7.17
C GLU A 238 -7.47 -26.47 -6.14
N ASP A 239 -6.49 -27.04 -5.44
CA ASP A 239 -6.75 -27.99 -4.36
C ASP A 239 -7.45 -27.30 -3.18
N VAL A 240 -7.04 -26.07 -2.81
CA VAL A 240 -7.68 -25.25 -1.77
C VAL A 240 -9.13 -24.91 -2.15
N VAL A 241 -9.37 -24.48 -3.39
CA VAL A 241 -10.72 -24.19 -3.92
C VAL A 241 -11.61 -25.43 -3.87
N THR A 242 -11.05 -26.60 -4.24
CA THR A 242 -11.76 -27.88 -4.15
C THR A 242 -12.10 -28.21 -2.71
N TRP A 243 -11.13 -28.12 -1.80
CA TRP A 243 -11.35 -28.37 -0.37
C TRP A 243 -12.42 -27.43 0.21
N LEU A 244 -12.33 -26.12 -0.01
CA LEU A 244 -13.31 -25.13 0.47
C LEU A 244 -14.73 -25.47 0.01
N SER A 245 -14.87 -25.92 -1.23
CA SER A 245 -16.16 -26.34 -1.79
C SER A 245 -16.72 -27.58 -1.09
N THR A 246 -15.86 -28.56 -0.76
CA THR A 246 -16.26 -29.73 0.02
C THR A 246 -16.53 -29.42 1.49
N ALA A 247 -15.83 -28.42 2.05
CA ALA A 247 -15.99 -27.95 3.42
C ALA A 247 -17.25 -27.07 3.61
N GLY A 248 -18.03 -26.84 2.54
CA GLY A 248 -19.28 -26.09 2.60
C GLY A 248 -19.07 -24.57 2.64
N ALA A 249 -17.99 -24.06 2.06
CA ALA A 249 -17.80 -22.61 1.94
C ALA A 249 -19.02 -21.95 1.29
N THR A 250 -19.49 -20.87 1.91
CA THR A 250 -20.73 -20.16 1.55
C THR A 250 -20.50 -18.71 1.22
N ARG A 251 -19.49 -18.07 1.83
CA ARG A 251 -19.18 -16.65 1.64
C ARG A 251 -17.69 -16.40 1.68
N MET A 252 -17.28 -15.34 0.99
CA MET A 252 -15.91 -14.83 1.02
C MET A 252 -15.91 -13.32 1.18
N ARG A 253 -14.87 -12.83 1.85
CA ARG A 253 -14.53 -11.42 1.98
C ARG A 253 -13.07 -11.25 1.56
N VAL A 254 -12.79 -10.24 0.75
CA VAL A 254 -11.43 -9.98 0.24
C VAL A 254 -11.12 -8.50 0.30
N GLN A 255 -9.87 -8.16 0.58
CA GLN A 255 -9.34 -6.81 0.44
C GLN A 255 -8.36 -6.79 -0.71
N VAL A 256 -8.46 -5.77 -1.57
CA VAL A 256 -7.58 -5.61 -2.73
C VAL A 256 -7.08 -4.17 -2.82
N ALA A 257 -5.89 -4.04 -3.39
CA ALA A 257 -5.36 -2.75 -3.78
C ALA A 257 -6.25 -2.08 -4.84
N PRO A 258 -6.21 -0.73 -4.97
CA PRO A 258 -7.09 0.00 -5.90
C PRO A 258 -7.05 -0.47 -7.36
N PHE A 259 -5.92 -1.01 -7.82
CA PHE A 259 -5.72 -1.44 -9.20
C PHE A 259 -6.37 -2.80 -9.55
N ASP A 260 -6.64 -3.67 -8.57
CA ASP A 260 -7.28 -4.98 -8.79
C ASP A 260 -8.81 -4.94 -8.65
N ARG A 261 -9.37 -3.79 -8.29
CA ARG A 261 -10.81 -3.58 -8.08
C ARG A 261 -11.65 -3.94 -9.32
N ALA A 262 -11.21 -3.50 -10.50
CA ALA A 262 -11.92 -3.75 -11.74
C ALA A 262 -12.05 -5.24 -12.08
N LEU A 263 -11.06 -6.04 -11.68
CA LEU A 263 -11.10 -7.49 -11.86
C LEU A 263 -12.17 -8.12 -10.96
N LEU A 264 -12.22 -7.75 -9.68
CA LEU A 264 -13.24 -8.24 -8.75
C LEU A 264 -14.66 -7.81 -9.14
N ASP A 265 -14.83 -6.56 -9.59
CA ASP A 265 -16.10 -6.07 -10.12
C ASP A 265 -16.56 -6.93 -11.31
N SER A 266 -15.66 -7.25 -12.23
CA SER A 266 -15.95 -8.09 -13.41
C SER A 266 -16.24 -9.55 -13.05
N ALA A 267 -15.63 -10.06 -11.98
CA ALA A 267 -15.85 -11.41 -11.49
C ALA A 267 -17.21 -11.55 -10.77
N GLY A 268 -17.83 -10.45 -10.34
CA GLY A 268 -19.14 -10.44 -9.69
C GLY A 268 -19.09 -10.31 -8.16
N PHE A 269 -17.96 -9.83 -7.63
CA PHE A 269 -17.89 -9.44 -6.21
C PHE A 269 -18.70 -8.16 -5.96
N GLN A 270 -19.24 -8.03 -4.76
CA GLN A 270 -19.95 -6.83 -4.31
C GLN A 270 -19.06 -6.04 -3.38
N ARG A 271 -18.95 -4.74 -3.62
CA ARG A 271 -18.16 -3.85 -2.79
C ARG A 271 -18.88 -3.58 -1.47
N ALA A 272 -18.26 -3.92 -0.34
CA ALA A 272 -18.77 -3.64 1.00
C ALA A 272 -18.30 -2.26 1.49
N ASP A 273 -17.05 -1.89 1.21
CA ASP A 273 -16.45 -0.60 1.53
C ASP A 273 -15.36 -0.22 0.48
N PRO A 274 -14.64 0.92 0.61
CA PRO A 274 -13.66 1.32 -0.39
C PRO A 274 -12.57 0.28 -0.71
N HIS A 275 -12.21 -0.60 0.21
CA HIS A 275 -11.13 -1.58 0.06
C HIS A 275 -11.60 -3.04 0.18
N THR A 276 -12.80 -3.27 0.70
CA THR A 276 -13.35 -4.61 0.97
C THR A 276 -14.44 -5.00 -0.01
N TYR A 277 -14.36 -6.23 -0.50
CA TYR A 277 -15.34 -6.89 -1.35
C TYR A 277 -15.86 -8.16 -0.69
N GLU A 278 -17.12 -8.48 -0.94
CA GLU A 278 -17.78 -9.69 -0.48
C GLU A 278 -18.46 -10.42 -1.62
N ALA A 279 -18.52 -11.74 -1.54
CA ALA A 279 -19.28 -12.55 -2.49
C ALA A 279 -19.78 -13.84 -1.84
N ARG A 280 -20.84 -14.41 -2.41
CA ARG A 280 -21.21 -15.80 -2.13
C ARG A 280 -20.15 -16.71 -2.74
N TRP A 281 -19.68 -17.70 -1.98
CA TRP A 281 -18.65 -18.61 -2.46
C TRP A 281 -19.11 -19.41 -3.68
N THR A 282 -18.27 -19.44 -4.70
CA THR A 282 -18.31 -20.37 -5.83
C THR A 282 -16.87 -20.74 -6.20
N PRO A 283 -16.61 -21.94 -6.76
CA PRO A 283 -15.29 -22.31 -7.25
C PRO A 283 -14.74 -21.32 -8.29
N GLU A 284 -15.60 -20.78 -9.16
CA GLU A 284 -15.23 -19.81 -10.20
C GLU A 284 -14.68 -18.52 -9.60
N LEU A 285 -15.37 -17.97 -8.58
CA LEU A 285 -14.90 -16.79 -7.86
C LEU A 285 -13.62 -17.09 -7.07
N GLY A 286 -13.53 -18.28 -6.46
CA GLY A 286 -12.31 -18.72 -5.79
C GLY A 286 -11.10 -18.71 -6.72
N ARG A 287 -11.25 -19.15 -7.98
CA ARG A 287 -10.18 -19.10 -8.99
C ARG A 287 -9.81 -17.68 -9.41
N ALA A 288 -10.80 -16.78 -9.53
CA ALA A 288 -10.55 -15.38 -9.90
C ALA A 288 -9.63 -14.66 -8.90
N LEU A 289 -9.59 -15.11 -7.64
CA LEU A 289 -8.70 -14.53 -6.63
C LEU A 289 -7.22 -14.68 -6.95
N LEU A 290 -6.81 -15.73 -7.69
CA LEU A 290 -5.42 -15.90 -8.15
C LEU A 290 -4.92 -14.71 -8.96
N GLU A 291 -5.80 -14.13 -9.77
CA GLU A 291 -5.47 -13.00 -10.64
C GLU A 291 -5.56 -11.66 -9.90
N ALA A 292 -6.43 -11.57 -8.88
CA ALA A 292 -6.71 -10.34 -8.13
C ALA A 292 -5.70 -10.01 -7.04
N ASN A 293 -4.78 -10.92 -6.73
CA ASN A 293 -3.72 -10.74 -5.73
C ASN A 293 -4.16 -9.99 -4.45
N PRO A 294 -5.16 -10.52 -3.73
CA PRO A 294 -5.75 -9.82 -2.59
C PRO A 294 -4.74 -9.61 -1.45
N GLU A 295 -4.88 -8.46 -0.79
CA GLU A 295 -4.14 -8.11 0.42
C GLU A 295 -4.59 -8.97 1.61
N SER A 296 -5.88 -9.36 1.65
CA SER A 296 -6.42 -10.32 2.60
C SER A 296 -7.60 -11.11 2.02
N ILE A 297 -7.81 -12.33 2.51
CA ILE A 297 -8.93 -13.21 2.16
C ILE A 297 -9.50 -13.83 3.43
N GLU A 298 -10.82 -13.82 3.59
CA GLU A 298 -11.54 -14.63 4.57
C GLU A 298 -12.62 -15.44 3.85
N ILE A 299 -12.69 -16.76 4.09
CA ILE A 299 -13.70 -17.64 3.49
C ILE A 299 -14.36 -18.45 4.59
N TRP A 300 -15.69 -18.49 4.58
CA TRP A 300 -16.50 -18.99 5.68
C TRP A 300 -17.56 -19.98 5.20
N ALA A 301 -17.88 -20.96 6.05
CA ALA A 301 -19.09 -21.78 5.98
C ALA A 301 -20.04 -21.32 7.09
N GLU A 302 -21.11 -20.62 6.71
CA GLU A 302 -22.00 -19.95 7.66
C GLU A 302 -21.20 -19.00 8.58
N ASP A 303 -21.16 -19.29 9.88
CA ASP A 303 -20.45 -18.52 10.91
C ASP A 303 -19.05 -19.07 11.23
N LYS A 304 -18.61 -20.14 10.55
CA LYS A 304 -17.31 -20.76 10.76
C LYS A 304 -16.29 -20.28 9.73
N LEU A 305 -15.17 -19.73 10.20
CA LEU A 305 -14.05 -19.34 9.35
C LEU A 305 -13.31 -20.59 8.86
N LEU A 306 -13.27 -20.81 7.55
CA LEU A 306 -12.57 -21.94 6.95
C LEU A 306 -11.13 -21.58 6.58
N LEU A 307 -10.94 -20.40 5.98
CA LEU A 307 -9.65 -19.92 5.51
C LEU A 307 -9.50 -18.44 5.83
N SER A 308 -8.33 -18.07 6.33
CA SER A 308 -7.88 -16.69 6.44
C SER A 308 -6.48 -16.52 5.87
N GLN A 309 -6.30 -15.49 5.06
CA GLN A 309 -5.05 -15.04 4.50
C GLN A 309 -4.90 -13.56 4.80
N TYR A 310 -3.73 -13.16 5.31
CA TYR A 310 -3.43 -11.79 5.66
C TYR A 310 -2.06 -11.41 5.08
N ALA A 311 -1.95 -10.21 4.50
CA ALA A 311 -0.75 -9.67 3.87
C ALA A 311 -0.27 -10.48 2.65
N THR A 312 -1.07 -10.47 1.57
CA THR A 312 -0.78 -11.14 0.28
C THR A 312 -0.60 -12.66 0.41
N TRP A 313 -0.11 -13.35 -0.63
CA TRP A 313 -0.03 -14.83 -0.70
C TRP A 313 1.03 -15.47 0.21
N ASP A 314 1.58 -14.67 1.13
CA ASP A 314 2.67 -15.01 2.02
C ASP A 314 2.21 -15.89 3.20
N GLY A 315 0.91 -16.05 3.45
CA GLY A 315 0.44 -17.00 4.46
C GLY A 315 -1.05 -17.32 4.38
N VAL A 316 -1.39 -18.61 4.34
CA VAL A 316 -2.77 -19.10 4.42
C VAL A 316 -2.95 -19.95 5.67
N THR A 317 -3.98 -19.64 6.45
CA THR A 317 -4.34 -20.33 7.70
C THR A 317 -5.76 -20.91 7.60
N THR A 318 -5.99 -22.09 8.18
CA THR A 318 -7.31 -22.75 8.17
C THR A 318 -7.69 -23.24 9.56
N GLU A 319 -8.97 -23.28 9.95
CA GLU A 319 -9.33 -23.74 11.31
C GLU A 319 -9.09 -25.24 11.54
N GLN A 320 -9.26 -26.02 10.47
CA GLN A 320 -9.05 -27.46 10.46
C GLN A 320 -7.83 -27.79 9.60
N PRO A 321 -7.04 -28.81 9.97
CA PRO A 321 -6.03 -29.34 9.07
C PRO A 321 -6.74 -29.75 7.77
N ILE A 322 -6.22 -29.31 6.63
CA ILE A 322 -6.54 -30.00 5.37
C ILE A 322 -5.84 -31.35 5.50
N GLU A 323 -6.61 -32.43 5.68
CA GLU A 323 -6.04 -33.78 5.63
C GLU A 323 -5.13 -33.84 4.41
N PRO A 324 -3.88 -34.35 4.55
CA PRO A 324 -2.92 -34.25 3.48
C PRO A 324 -3.57 -34.79 2.22
N LEU A 325 -3.72 -33.91 1.23
CA LEU A 325 -4.02 -34.25 -0.15
C LEU A 325 -2.90 -35.17 -0.58
N ARG A 326 -3.03 -36.46 -0.24
CA ARG A 326 -2.15 -37.52 -0.68
C ARG A 326 -2.41 -37.63 -2.17
N ARG A 327 -1.70 -36.82 -2.95
CA ARG A 327 -1.52 -37.12 -4.37
C ARG A 327 -0.82 -38.49 -4.42
N PRO A 328 -1.34 -39.44 -5.22
CA PRO A 328 -0.63 -40.69 -5.48
C PRO A 328 0.75 -40.45 -6.11
#